data_AF-A0A4Q1IMW5-F1
#
_entry.id   AF-A0A4Q1IMW5-F1
#
_cell.length_a   1.000
_cell.length_b   1.000
_cell.length_c   1.000
_cell.angle_alpha   90.00
_cell.angle_beta   90.00
_cell.angle_gamma   90.00
#
_symmetry.space_group_name_H-M   'P 1'
#
loop_
_entity.id
_entity.type
_entity.pdbx_description
1 polymer ?
#
loop_
_entity_poly.entity_id
_entity_poly.type
_entity_poly.pdbx_seq_one_letter_code
_entity_poly.pdbx_strand_id
1 'polypeptide(L)'
;MKIGIVIADGVGYRNFILSDFIKELKSNGNEIIIYSGLIKDVYKKELLNGISFRELEIYKESKISWIFRKLKEVAHLQLHKKSFGIRSSLTNGYPKKWTGLKGSLTKVIYKITTYLNSEFWILIFEKSQFISLKYSDVVAKYKRYLNEDKPDFLFFTHQRPYNLAPFLGAAESCKIKTGTFIFSWDNLPSKGRMLGSFDNYFVWSDLMKHELLYYYSKISNRQIHVIGTPQFEPYVMDIYFTDKAYFVQRFNLDATKKTIYYSCGDVSTSKLDPYYIDCIANFIQNNKIVEPVNFVVRTSPAEDGSRFEALQKKFDFIQWNIPKWPLTRTNHTETWSQRVPDKQDVTDLRALLAYSDLNINMCSTMSLDFMLFDKPVINAVFGNVQNGMYNDQKYLNYDHYKRVVESGAVVIAKTPEELIEAINSELNNPKQRTKQRKELIDLQISKELNGTSKRIVQTLAQLNA
;
A
#
# COMPACT_ATOMS: atom_id res chain seq x y z
N MET A 1 -20.02 -12.16 18.54
CA MET A 1 -20.27 -11.41 17.29
C MET A 1 -19.70 -12.21 16.14
N LYS A 2 -20.41 -12.26 15.01
CA LYS A 2 -19.95 -12.88 13.78
C LYS A 2 -19.36 -11.82 12.85
N ILE A 3 -18.06 -11.87 12.63
CA ILE A 3 -17.32 -10.88 11.84
C ILE A 3 -16.90 -11.49 10.51
N GLY A 4 -17.34 -10.87 9.41
CA GLY A 4 -16.86 -11.17 8.08
C GLY A 4 -15.64 -10.33 7.71
N ILE A 5 -14.51 -10.97 7.45
CA ILE A 5 -13.26 -10.32 7.05
C ILE A 5 -13.14 -10.41 5.54
N VAL A 6 -13.09 -9.26 4.86
CA VAL A 6 -12.96 -9.21 3.41
C VAL A 6 -11.50 -8.98 3.03
N ILE A 7 -10.80 -10.06 2.69
CA ILE A 7 -9.39 -10.02 2.24
C ILE A 7 -9.36 -9.76 0.74
N ALA A 8 -8.92 -8.58 0.34
CA ALA A 8 -8.94 -8.15 -1.06
C ALA A 8 -7.82 -8.77 -1.91
N ASP A 9 -6.61 -8.79 -1.38
CA ASP A 9 -5.37 -9.05 -2.10
C ASP A 9 -4.25 -9.53 -1.16
N GLY A 10 -3.08 -9.82 -1.73
CA GLY A 10 -1.91 -10.28 -0.96
C GLY A 10 -1.37 -9.27 0.06
N VAL A 11 -1.63 -7.97 -0.10
CA VAL A 11 -1.23 -7.00 0.93
C VAL A 11 -2.22 -6.98 2.09
N GLY A 12 -3.53 -7.11 1.81
CA GLY A 12 -4.53 -7.41 2.83
C GLY A 12 -4.19 -8.68 3.60
N TYR A 13 -3.74 -9.73 2.89
CA TYR A 13 -3.23 -10.95 3.51
C TYR A 13 -2.02 -10.68 4.42
N ARG A 14 -1.01 -9.95 3.94
CA ARG A 14 0.16 -9.56 4.76
C ARG A 14 -0.24 -8.83 6.04
N ASN A 15 -1.14 -7.87 5.92
CA ASN A 15 -1.44 -6.96 7.03
C ASN A 15 -2.37 -7.62 8.06
N PHE A 16 -3.27 -8.52 7.66
CA PHE A 16 -4.32 -9.05 8.54
C PHE A 16 -4.25 -10.57 8.79
N ILE A 17 -3.62 -11.34 7.91
CA ILE A 17 -3.48 -12.80 8.06
C ILE A 17 -2.11 -13.17 8.63
N LEU A 18 -1.07 -12.42 8.26
CA LEU A 18 0.29 -12.57 8.80
C LEU A 18 0.54 -11.68 10.05
N SER A 19 -0.51 -11.12 10.64
CA SER A 19 -0.46 -10.41 11.92
C SER A 19 -1.22 -11.18 13.01
N ASP A 20 -1.27 -10.64 14.22
CA ASP A 20 -2.06 -11.21 15.31
C ASP A 20 -3.58 -10.98 15.16
N PHE A 21 -4.05 -10.31 14.10
CA PHE A 21 -5.45 -9.89 13.97
C PHE A 21 -6.46 -11.05 14.07
N ILE A 22 -6.24 -12.15 13.35
CA ILE A 22 -7.12 -13.33 13.43
C ILE A 22 -7.07 -13.97 14.82
N LYS A 23 -5.89 -14.01 15.44
CA LYS A 23 -5.70 -14.55 16.80
C LYS A 23 -6.43 -13.70 17.84
N GLU A 24 -6.34 -12.38 17.74
CA GLU A 24 -7.06 -11.44 18.60
C GLU A 24 -8.57 -11.57 18.44
N LEU A 25 -9.08 -11.71 17.21
CA LEU A 25 -10.51 -11.96 16.96
C LEU A 25 -11.00 -13.24 17.64
N LYS A 26 -10.27 -14.36 17.48
CA LYS A 26 -10.61 -15.64 18.13
C LYS A 26 -10.59 -15.52 19.66
N SER A 27 -9.56 -14.88 20.20
CA SER A 27 -9.37 -14.72 21.65
C SER A 27 -10.47 -13.87 22.30
N ASN A 28 -11.12 -12.99 21.53
CA ASN A 28 -12.28 -12.20 21.96
C ASN A 28 -13.62 -12.90 21.68
N GLY A 29 -13.63 -14.21 21.41
CA GLY A 29 -14.85 -15.01 21.26
C GLY A 29 -15.67 -14.70 20.00
N ASN A 30 -15.05 -14.14 18.96
CA ASN A 30 -15.74 -13.85 17.71
C ASN A 30 -15.87 -15.11 16.84
N GLU A 31 -17.04 -15.27 16.21
CA GLU A 31 -17.19 -16.20 15.10
C GLU A 31 -16.65 -15.50 13.84
N ILE A 32 -15.76 -16.17 13.11
CA ILE A 32 -15.04 -15.55 11.99
C ILE A 32 -15.44 -16.22 10.68
N ILE A 33 -15.75 -15.40 9.68
CA ILE A 33 -15.83 -15.83 8.29
C ILE A 33 -14.91 -14.99 7.42
N ILE A 34 -14.13 -15.63 6.56
CA ILE A 34 -13.27 -14.94 5.60
C ILE A 34 -13.96 -14.96 4.22
N TYR A 35 -14.15 -13.76 3.66
CA TYR A 35 -14.55 -13.53 2.28
C TYR A 35 -13.31 -13.09 1.50
N SER A 36 -12.72 -14.00 0.72
CA SER A 36 -11.39 -13.81 0.15
C SER A 36 -11.43 -13.60 -1.36
N GLY A 37 -10.79 -12.53 -1.84
CA GLY A 37 -10.41 -12.35 -3.25
C GLY A 37 -9.26 -13.26 -3.70
N LEU A 38 -8.54 -13.86 -2.75
CA LEU A 38 -7.50 -14.87 -2.96
C LEU A 38 -8.07 -16.30 -2.88
N ILE A 39 -7.42 -17.27 -3.52
CA ILE A 39 -7.79 -18.70 -3.41
C ILE A 39 -7.59 -19.21 -1.98
N LYS A 40 -8.40 -20.20 -1.57
CA LYS A 40 -8.34 -20.80 -0.22
C LYS A 40 -6.98 -21.41 0.10
N ASP A 41 -6.30 -21.96 -0.90
CA ASP A 41 -5.04 -22.69 -0.73
C ASP A 41 -3.88 -21.82 -0.22
N VAL A 42 -3.97 -20.49 -0.33
CA VAL A 42 -2.94 -19.60 0.23
C VAL A 42 -3.01 -19.52 1.76
N TYR A 43 -4.15 -19.89 2.35
CA TYR A 43 -4.37 -19.82 3.79
C TYR A 43 -3.96 -21.12 4.45
N LYS A 44 -3.17 -21.02 5.52
CA LYS A 44 -2.75 -22.18 6.31
C LYS A 44 -3.95 -22.92 6.91
N LYS A 45 -3.93 -24.26 6.88
CA LYS A 45 -5.01 -25.10 7.42
C LYS A 45 -5.25 -24.82 8.91
N GLU A 46 -4.19 -24.59 9.68
CA GLU A 46 -4.26 -24.30 11.11
C GLU A 46 -4.94 -22.95 11.39
N LEU A 47 -4.69 -21.94 10.54
CA LEU A 47 -5.36 -20.64 10.63
C LEU A 47 -6.87 -20.80 10.44
N LEU A 48 -7.26 -21.58 9.41
CA LEU A 48 -8.66 -21.81 9.04
C LEU A 48 -9.43 -22.72 10.02
N ASN A 49 -8.77 -23.33 10.99
CA ASN A 49 -9.47 -24.14 12.00
C ASN A 49 -10.48 -23.28 12.78
N GLY A 50 -11.75 -23.66 12.72
CA GLY A 50 -12.86 -22.89 13.30
C GLY A 50 -13.24 -21.61 12.56
N ILE A 51 -12.76 -21.39 11.34
CA ILE A 51 -13.09 -20.22 10.50
C ILE A 51 -13.85 -20.67 9.25
N SER A 52 -15.03 -20.08 9.02
CA SER A 52 -15.75 -20.27 7.75
C SER A 52 -15.06 -19.51 6.62
N PHE A 53 -15.17 -20.01 5.39
CA PHE A 53 -14.43 -19.43 4.27
C PHE A 53 -15.26 -19.41 2.98
N ARG A 54 -15.27 -18.27 2.29
CA ARG A 54 -15.89 -18.07 0.97
C ARG A 54 -14.88 -17.41 0.04
N GLU A 55 -14.57 -18.07 -1.07
CA GLU A 55 -13.89 -17.40 -2.19
C GLU A 55 -14.86 -16.46 -2.90
N LEU A 56 -14.42 -15.24 -3.15
CA LEU A 56 -15.16 -14.25 -3.93
C LEU A 56 -14.95 -14.51 -5.43
N GLU A 57 -16.02 -14.27 -6.19
CA GLU A 57 -16.04 -14.42 -7.64
C GLU A 57 -15.14 -13.40 -8.34
N ILE A 58 -14.57 -13.82 -9.46
CA ILE A 58 -13.84 -12.92 -10.36
C ILE A 58 -14.85 -12.04 -11.08
N TYR A 59 -15.04 -10.82 -10.57
CA TYR A 59 -16.00 -9.88 -11.11
C TYR A 59 -15.56 -9.30 -12.46
N LYS A 60 -16.41 -9.47 -13.48
CA LYS A 60 -16.28 -8.79 -14.77
C LYS A 60 -17.25 -7.62 -14.83
N GLU A 61 -16.70 -6.41 -14.93
CA GLU A 61 -17.51 -5.19 -14.87
C GLU A 61 -18.33 -4.96 -16.15
N SER A 62 -19.62 -4.67 -15.98
CA SER A 62 -20.51 -4.31 -17.08
C SER A 62 -20.21 -2.89 -17.60
N LYS A 63 -20.51 -2.62 -18.88
CA LYS A 63 -20.28 -1.30 -19.49
C LYS A 63 -20.96 -0.16 -18.71
N ILE A 64 -22.19 -0.39 -18.23
CA ILE A 64 -22.95 0.60 -17.47
C ILE A 64 -22.30 0.87 -16.10
N SER A 65 -21.93 -0.19 -15.38
CA SER A 65 -21.24 -0.05 -14.08
C SER A 65 -19.91 0.67 -14.23
N TRP A 66 -19.16 0.36 -15.29
CA TRP A 66 -17.92 1.03 -15.65
C TRP A 66 -18.11 2.55 -15.88
N ILE A 67 -19.18 2.96 -16.59
CA ILE A 67 -19.49 4.38 -16.83
C ILE A 67 -19.69 5.11 -15.51
N PHE A 68 -20.56 4.60 -14.63
CA PHE A 68 -20.86 5.26 -13.36
C PHE A 68 -19.67 5.25 -12.41
N ARG A 69 -18.91 4.15 -12.35
CA ARG A 69 -17.66 4.10 -11.60
C ARG A 69 -16.67 5.15 -12.10
N LYS A 70 -16.54 5.31 -13.43
CA LYS A 70 -15.60 6.27 -14.01
C LYS A 70 -16.07 7.72 -13.83
N LEU A 71 -17.37 8.00 -13.93
CA LEU A 71 -17.96 9.29 -13.55
C LEU A 71 -17.64 9.63 -12.09
N LYS A 72 -17.88 8.69 -11.18
CA LYS A 72 -17.55 8.83 -9.74
C LYS A 72 -16.07 9.12 -9.51
N GLU A 73 -15.19 8.33 -10.12
CA GLU A 73 -13.74 8.48 -10.01
C GLU A 73 -13.28 9.85 -10.50
N VAL A 74 -13.66 10.24 -11.72
CA VAL A 74 -13.20 11.50 -12.34
C VAL A 74 -13.82 12.73 -11.66
N ALA A 75 -15.08 12.65 -11.23
CA ALA A 75 -15.72 13.70 -10.43
C ALA A 75 -14.94 13.99 -9.14
N HIS A 76 -14.55 12.96 -8.40
CA HIS A 76 -13.70 13.11 -7.21
C HIS A 76 -12.35 13.73 -7.53
N LEU A 77 -11.69 13.28 -8.60
CA LEU A 77 -10.41 13.85 -9.03
C LEU A 77 -10.54 15.32 -9.44
N GLN A 78 -11.65 15.70 -10.08
CA GLN A 78 -11.94 17.09 -10.47
C GLN A 78 -12.19 17.98 -9.24
N LEU A 79 -12.94 17.48 -8.25
CA LEU A 79 -13.23 18.21 -7.01
C LEU A 79 -11.95 18.58 -6.25
N HIS A 80 -11.02 17.64 -6.17
CA HIS A 80 -9.83 17.76 -5.33
C HIS A 80 -8.53 18.02 -6.13
N LYS A 81 -8.63 18.46 -7.39
CA LYS A 81 -7.50 18.74 -8.29
C LYS A 81 -6.50 19.80 -7.81
N LYS A 82 -6.75 20.46 -6.68
CA LYS A 82 -5.78 21.33 -5.99
C LYS A 82 -4.62 20.52 -5.41
N SER A 83 -4.89 19.29 -4.96
CA SER A 83 -3.86 18.34 -4.53
C SER A 83 -3.01 17.90 -5.72
N PHE A 84 -1.68 17.93 -5.58
CA PHE A 84 -0.79 17.61 -6.68
C PHE A 84 -0.95 16.16 -7.15
N GLY A 85 -1.05 15.21 -6.21
CA GLY A 85 -1.20 13.78 -6.52
C GLY A 85 -2.50 13.51 -7.26
N ILE A 86 -3.61 14.06 -6.77
CA ILE A 86 -4.93 13.95 -7.42
C ILE A 86 -4.92 14.57 -8.81
N ARG A 87 -4.32 15.75 -8.97
CA ARG A 87 -4.16 16.39 -10.29
C ARG A 87 -3.34 15.53 -11.24
N SER A 88 -2.24 14.94 -10.75
CA SER A 88 -1.41 14.03 -11.55
C SER A 88 -2.21 12.83 -12.03
N SER A 89 -3.00 12.20 -11.14
CA SER A 89 -3.92 11.11 -11.48
C SER A 89 -4.98 11.53 -12.50
N LEU A 90 -5.57 12.71 -12.35
CA LEU A 90 -6.54 13.28 -13.28
C LEU A 90 -5.93 13.44 -14.69
N THR A 91 -4.75 14.04 -14.78
CA THR A 91 -4.05 14.26 -16.05
C THR A 91 -3.62 12.95 -16.70
N ASN A 92 -3.06 12.01 -15.94
CA ASN A 92 -2.62 10.72 -16.45
C ASN A 92 -3.78 9.84 -16.93
N GLY A 93 -4.94 9.95 -16.29
CA GLY A 93 -6.15 9.22 -16.67
C GLY A 93 -6.82 9.73 -17.95
N TYR A 94 -6.44 10.91 -18.48
CA TYR A 94 -7.05 11.48 -19.67
C TYR A 94 -6.52 10.82 -20.94
N PRO A 95 -7.38 10.33 -21.85
CA PRO A 95 -6.94 9.68 -23.09
C PRO A 95 -6.17 10.64 -24.01
N LYS A 96 -4.88 10.36 -24.23
CA LYS A 96 -4.01 11.15 -25.12
C LYS A 96 -4.33 11.00 -26.61
N LYS A 97 -4.78 9.81 -27.03
CA LYS A 97 -5.18 9.51 -28.41
C LYS A 97 -6.66 9.14 -28.48
N TRP A 98 -7.32 9.39 -29.61
CA TRP A 98 -8.68 8.94 -29.87
C TRP A 98 -8.67 7.44 -30.20
N THR A 99 -8.54 6.60 -29.18
CA THR A 99 -8.53 5.13 -29.34
C THR A 99 -9.90 4.56 -29.00
N GLY A 100 -10.74 4.37 -30.02
CA GLY A 100 -12.02 3.65 -29.94
C GLY A 100 -13.12 4.29 -29.08
N LEU A 101 -14.26 3.61 -29.01
CA LEU A 101 -15.47 4.04 -28.28
C LEU A 101 -15.20 4.37 -26.80
N LYS A 102 -14.37 3.57 -26.12
CA LYS A 102 -14.04 3.75 -24.69
C LYS A 102 -13.23 5.04 -24.45
N GLY A 103 -12.31 5.38 -25.35
CA GLY A 103 -11.53 6.61 -25.26
C GLY A 103 -12.40 7.86 -25.41
N SER A 104 -13.27 7.86 -26.43
CA SER A 104 -14.24 8.95 -26.65
C SER A 104 -15.19 9.13 -25.47
N LEU A 105 -15.74 8.02 -24.96
CA LEU A 105 -16.63 8.05 -23.80
C LEU A 105 -15.91 8.56 -22.53
N THR A 106 -14.64 8.21 -22.34
CA THR A 106 -13.83 8.75 -21.24
C THR A 106 -13.67 10.28 -21.38
N LYS A 107 -13.42 10.82 -22.57
CA LYS A 107 -13.35 12.28 -22.78
C LYS A 107 -14.68 12.97 -22.46
N VAL A 108 -15.81 12.37 -22.84
CA VAL A 108 -17.15 12.86 -22.48
C VAL A 108 -17.34 12.89 -20.97
N ILE A 109 -16.95 11.83 -20.26
CA ILE A 109 -16.97 11.77 -18.80
C ILE A 109 -16.15 12.91 -18.18
N TYR A 110 -14.95 13.18 -18.69
CA TYR A 110 -14.13 14.32 -18.22
C TYR A 110 -14.82 15.66 -18.44
N LYS A 111 -15.50 15.85 -19.59
CA LYS A 111 -16.28 17.07 -19.85
C LYS A 111 -17.45 17.22 -18.89
N ILE A 112 -18.22 16.15 -18.65
CA ILE A 112 -19.35 16.15 -17.71
C ILE A 112 -18.88 16.50 -16.30
N THR A 113 -17.84 15.83 -15.83
CA THR A 113 -17.33 15.97 -14.46
C THR A 113 -16.59 17.29 -14.22
N THR A 114 -16.29 18.09 -15.25
CA THR A 114 -15.87 19.49 -15.04
C THR A 114 -16.96 20.31 -14.34
N TYR A 115 -18.24 20.00 -14.61
CA TYR A 115 -19.39 20.68 -14.01
C TYR A 115 -20.04 19.87 -12.88
N LEU A 116 -20.06 18.54 -13.01
CA LEU A 116 -20.68 17.62 -12.04
C LEU A 116 -19.62 16.94 -11.16
N ASN A 117 -18.89 17.71 -10.36
CA ASN A 117 -17.84 17.19 -9.45
C ASN A 117 -18.09 17.42 -7.96
N SER A 118 -19.18 18.06 -7.56
CA SER A 118 -19.46 18.20 -6.14
C SER A 118 -19.68 16.85 -5.45
N GLU A 119 -19.48 16.79 -4.14
CA GLU A 119 -19.71 15.58 -3.35
C GLU A 119 -21.14 15.03 -3.53
N PHE A 120 -22.12 15.89 -3.77
CA PHE A 120 -23.48 15.50 -4.14
C PHE A 120 -23.50 14.64 -5.42
N TRP A 121 -22.88 15.11 -6.51
CA TRP A 121 -22.84 14.37 -7.78
C TRP A 121 -22.03 13.08 -7.69
N ILE A 122 -20.93 13.09 -6.93
CA ILE A 122 -20.13 11.88 -6.68
C ILE A 122 -20.99 10.78 -6.06
N LEU A 123 -21.81 11.12 -5.05
CA LEU A 123 -22.72 10.17 -4.41
C LEU A 123 -23.88 9.72 -5.34
N ILE A 124 -24.37 10.59 -6.22
CA ILE A 124 -25.35 10.19 -7.25
C ILE A 124 -24.75 9.18 -8.24
N PHE A 125 -23.49 9.38 -8.67
CA PHE A 125 -22.80 8.42 -9.53
C PHE A 125 -22.53 7.10 -8.81
N GLU A 126 -22.17 7.14 -7.52
CA GLU A 126 -22.04 5.95 -6.70
C GLU A 126 -23.36 5.18 -6.58
N LYS A 127 -24.45 5.86 -6.24
CA LYS A 127 -25.78 5.24 -6.17
C LYS A 127 -26.18 4.61 -7.50
N SER A 128 -25.91 5.29 -8.62
CA SER A 128 -26.18 4.77 -9.96
C SER A 128 -25.33 3.53 -10.29
N GLN A 129 -24.04 3.54 -9.90
CA GLN A 129 -23.16 2.37 -10.01
C GLN A 129 -23.75 1.19 -9.21
N PHE A 130 -24.18 1.42 -7.97
CA PHE A 130 -24.71 0.35 -7.12
C PHE A 130 -26.05 -0.18 -7.61
N ILE A 131 -26.91 0.68 -8.18
CA ILE A 131 -28.13 0.24 -8.86
C ILE A 131 -27.78 -0.66 -10.06
N SER A 132 -26.79 -0.31 -10.89
CA SER A 132 -26.41 -1.16 -12.02
C SER A 132 -25.79 -2.50 -11.60
N LEU A 133 -25.19 -2.57 -10.40
CA LEU A 133 -24.66 -3.82 -9.84
C LEU A 133 -25.75 -4.79 -9.36
N LYS A 134 -26.90 -4.28 -8.91
CA LYS A 134 -27.99 -5.11 -8.33
C LYS A 134 -28.52 -6.20 -9.25
N TYR A 135 -28.39 -6.00 -10.57
CA TYR A 135 -28.85 -6.94 -11.59
C TYR A 135 -27.79 -7.97 -12.01
N SER A 136 -26.63 -8.01 -11.35
CA SER A 136 -25.59 -8.99 -11.66
C SER A 136 -25.76 -10.28 -10.85
N ASP A 137 -25.52 -11.42 -11.51
CA ASP A 137 -25.55 -12.75 -10.86
C ASP A 137 -24.58 -12.87 -9.68
N VAL A 138 -23.43 -12.17 -9.77
CA VAL A 138 -22.43 -12.11 -8.70
C VAL A 138 -23.02 -11.48 -7.44
N VAL A 139 -23.77 -10.38 -7.56
CA VAL A 139 -24.45 -9.76 -6.40
C VAL A 139 -25.52 -10.69 -5.83
N ALA A 140 -26.29 -11.38 -6.67
CA ALA A 140 -27.28 -12.36 -6.20
C ALA A 140 -26.63 -13.52 -5.43
N LYS A 141 -25.47 -14.00 -5.91
CA LYS A 141 -24.66 -15.01 -5.21
C LYS A 141 -24.14 -14.51 -3.86
N TYR A 142 -23.61 -13.30 -3.81
CA TYR A 142 -23.14 -12.71 -2.56
C TYR A 142 -24.25 -12.47 -1.55
N LYS A 143 -25.45 -12.07 -1.99
CA LYS A 143 -26.63 -11.99 -1.10
C LYS A 143 -26.97 -13.34 -0.48
N ARG A 144 -26.87 -14.43 -1.25
CA ARG A 144 -27.08 -15.79 -0.71
C ARG A 144 -26.04 -16.12 0.35
N TYR A 145 -24.76 -15.89 0.07
CA TYR A 145 -23.69 -16.07 1.07
C TYR A 145 -23.98 -15.28 2.34
N LEU A 146 -24.28 -14.00 2.23
CA LEU A 146 -24.55 -13.14 3.39
C LEU A 146 -25.82 -13.54 4.17
N ASN A 147 -26.85 -14.04 3.50
CA ASN A 147 -28.07 -14.53 4.15
C ASN A 147 -27.87 -15.89 4.85
N GLU A 148 -27.01 -16.76 4.30
CA GLU A 148 -26.61 -18.04 4.91
C GLU A 148 -25.69 -17.80 6.10
N ASP A 149 -24.66 -16.98 5.91
CA ASP A 149 -23.60 -16.75 6.87
C ASP A 149 -24.04 -15.81 8.00
N LYS A 150 -24.91 -14.83 7.72
CA LYS A 150 -25.44 -13.82 8.67
C LYS A 150 -24.36 -13.13 9.53
N PRO A 151 -23.32 -12.51 8.93
CA PRO A 151 -22.36 -11.74 9.71
C PRO A 151 -23.02 -10.47 10.28
N ASP A 152 -22.64 -10.10 11.51
CA ASP A 152 -23.07 -8.86 12.16
C ASP A 152 -22.36 -7.64 11.55
N PHE A 153 -21.14 -7.84 11.07
CA PHE A 153 -20.29 -6.79 10.50
C PHE A 153 -19.34 -7.33 9.43
N LEU A 154 -19.10 -6.54 8.39
CA LEU A 154 -18.10 -6.82 7.36
C LEU A 154 -16.95 -5.81 7.44
N PHE A 155 -15.75 -6.32 7.70
CA PHE A 155 -14.51 -5.53 7.74
C PHE A 155 -13.69 -5.72 6.46
N PHE A 156 -13.63 -4.68 5.63
CA PHE A 156 -12.88 -4.64 4.39
C PHE A 156 -11.45 -4.21 4.63
N THR A 157 -10.49 -5.08 4.30
CA THR A 157 -9.06 -4.77 4.50
C THR A 157 -8.52 -3.77 3.48
N HIS A 158 -9.30 -3.43 2.44
CA HIS A 158 -8.95 -2.44 1.44
C HIS A 158 -10.19 -1.74 0.86
N GLN A 159 -10.18 -0.42 0.86
CA GLN A 159 -11.26 0.47 0.42
C GLN A 159 -11.35 0.79 -1.09
N ARG A 160 -10.42 0.30 -1.93
CA ARG A 160 -10.29 0.74 -3.34
C ARG A 160 -10.60 -0.30 -4.42
N PRO A 161 -10.28 -1.60 -4.28
CA PRO A 161 -10.46 -2.57 -5.36
C PRO A 161 -11.92 -2.61 -5.86
N TYR A 162 -12.14 -2.20 -7.11
CA TYR A 162 -13.49 -2.02 -7.65
C TYR A 162 -14.26 -3.34 -7.77
N ASN A 163 -13.55 -4.47 -7.87
CA ASN A 163 -14.08 -5.81 -7.90
C ASN A 163 -14.79 -6.21 -6.59
N LEU A 164 -14.58 -5.48 -5.50
CA LEU A 164 -15.31 -5.66 -4.23
C LEU A 164 -16.59 -4.83 -4.13
N ALA A 165 -16.85 -3.89 -5.04
CA ALA A 165 -18.09 -3.10 -5.06
C ALA A 165 -19.37 -3.96 -5.13
N PRO A 166 -19.43 -5.07 -5.90
CA PRO A 166 -20.56 -6.00 -5.85
C PRO A 166 -20.79 -6.61 -4.47
N PHE A 167 -19.72 -6.94 -3.73
CA PHE A 167 -19.84 -7.51 -2.39
C PHE A 167 -20.35 -6.47 -1.39
N LEU A 168 -19.86 -5.23 -1.46
CA LEU A 168 -20.40 -4.11 -0.68
C LEU A 168 -21.87 -3.85 -1.00
N GLY A 169 -22.26 -3.81 -2.28
CA GLY A 169 -23.67 -3.63 -2.68
C GLY A 169 -24.60 -4.78 -2.23
N ALA A 170 -24.07 -6.00 -2.11
CA ALA A 170 -24.79 -7.11 -1.50
C ALA A 170 -24.99 -6.90 0.01
N ALA A 171 -23.95 -6.45 0.72
CA ALA A 171 -24.01 -6.12 2.15
C ALA A 171 -25.04 -5.01 2.45
N GLU A 172 -25.04 -3.93 1.66
CA GLU A 172 -26.04 -2.86 1.77
C GLU A 172 -27.47 -3.38 1.58
N SER A 173 -27.67 -4.26 0.59
CA SER A 173 -28.97 -4.86 0.33
C SER A 173 -29.44 -5.76 1.48
N CYS A 174 -28.51 -6.43 2.15
CA CYS A 174 -28.76 -7.27 3.32
C CYS A 174 -28.75 -6.46 4.64
N LYS A 175 -28.53 -5.14 4.59
CA LYS A 175 -28.44 -4.24 5.75
C LYS A 175 -27.38 -4.66 6.78
N ILE A 176 -26.25 -5.20 6.32
CA ILE A 176 -25.13 -5.59 7.17
C ILE A 176 -24.21 -4.39 7.37
N LYS A 177 -23.82 -4.10 8.62
CA LYS A 177 -22.89 -3.01 8.93
C LYS A 177 -21.52 -3.28 8.29
N THR A 178 -20.88 -2.22 7.82
CA THR A 178 -19.60 -2.30 7.12
C THR A 178 -18.55 -1.38 7.72
N GLY A 179 -17.29 -1.79 7.62
CA GLY A 179 -16.16 -0.93 7.89
C GLY A 179 -15.03 -1.21 6.94
N THR A 180 -14.18 -0.21 6.67
CA THR A 180 -13.02 -0.39 5.81
C THR A 180 -11.75 0.18 6.42
N PHE A 181 -10.63 -0.50 6.19
CA PHE A 181 -9.31 0.03 6.46
C PHE A 181 -8.80 0.88 5.30
N ILE A 182 -8.31 2.08 5.60
CA ILE A 182 -7.61 2.91 4.64
C ILE A 182 -6.21 2.35 4.45
N PHE A 183 -6.06 1.62 3.35
CA PHE A 183 -4.95 0.71 3.10
C PHE A 183 -3.55 1.33 3.13
N SER A 184 -3.40 2.60 2.74
CA SER A 184 -2.10 3.26 2.54
C SER A 184 -2.24 4.77 2.66
N TRP A 185 -1.21 5.42 3.21
CA TRP A 185 -1.09 6.87 3.41
C TRP A 185 -1.19 7.72 2.14
N ASP A 186 -0.87 7.18 0.97
CA ASP A 186 -0.95 7.91 -0.31
C ASP A 186 -2.35 7.88 -0.93
N ASN A 187 -3.27 7.05 -0.42
CA ASN A 187 -4.54 6.79 -1.08
C ASN A 187 -5.47 8.02 -1.13
N LEU A 188 -5.65 8.71 0.00
CA LEU A 188 -6.53 9.88 0.08
C LEU A 188 -5.99 11.09 -0.70
N PRO A 189 -4.70 11.46 -0.57
CA PRO A 189 -4.17 12.65 -1.23
C PRO A 189 -3.67 12.44 -2.67
N SER A 190 -3.80 11.25 -3.26
CA SER A 190 -3.26 11.04 -4.62
C SER A 190 -4.11 10.23 -5.58
N LYS A 191 -5.12 9.50 -5.10
CA LYS A 191 -5.84 8.52 -5.92
C LYS A 191 -7.27 8.95 -6.20
N GLY A 192 -7.96 8.16 -7.01
CA GLY A 192 -9.40 8.32 -7.26
C GLY A 192 -10.25 7.94 -6.05
N ARG A 193 -11.58 8.02 -6.23
CA ARG A 193 -12.58 7.70 -5.21
C ARG A 193 -12.50 6.23 -4.74
N MET A 194 -12.84 5.98 -3.47
CA MET A 194 -13.07 4.63 -2.93
C MET A 194 -14.12 3.84 -3.72
N LEU A 195 -14.13 2.51 -3.53
CA LEU A 195 -15.06 1.61 -4.22
C LEU A 195 -16.52 1.90 -3.87
N GLY A 196 -16.80 2.40 -2.67
CA GLY A 196 -18.12 2.76 -2.15
C GLY A 196 -18.05 3.49 -0.81
N SER A 197 -19.20 3.86 -0.27
CA SER A 197 -19.35 4.39 1.09
C SER A 197 -19.43 3.24 2.12
N PHE A 198 -18.88 3.46 3.30
CA PHE A 198 -18.88 2.48 4.40
C PHE A 198 -19.44 3.13 5.67
N ASP A 199 -19.96 2.32 6.60
CA ASP A 199 -20.47 2.86 7.86
C ASP A 199 -19.33 3.36 8.75
N ASN A 200 -18.16 2.68 8.70
CA ASN A 200 -16.98 2.96 9.51
C ASN A 200 -15.66 2.94 8.72
N TYR A 201 -14.69 3.74 9.16
CA TYR A 201 -13.39 3.91 8.51
C TYR A 201 -12.26 3.79 9.53
N PHE A 202 -11.30 2.93 9.26
CA PHE A 202 -10.16 2.65 10.12
C PHE A 202 -8.91 3.26 9.48
N VAL A 203 -8.23 4.15 10.21
CA VAL A 203 -7.14 4.99 9.68
C VAL A 203 -5.88 4.91 10.53
N TRP A 204 -4.74 5.23 9.91
CA TRP A 204 -3.42 5.09 10.54
C TRP A 204 -3.19 6.12 11.62
N SER A 205 -3.66 7.34 11.38
CA SER A 205 -3.33 8.48 12.21
C SER A 205 -4.43 9.53 12.29
N ASP A 206 -4.30 10.43 13.26
CA ASP A 206 -5.09 11.65 13.32
C ASP A 206 -4.91 12.50 12.05
N LEU A 207 -3.70 12.53 11.45
CA LEU A 207 -3.48 13.15 10.14
C LEU A 207 -4.40 12.52 9.07
N MET A 208 -4.38 11.20 8.94
CA MET A 208 -5.19 10.50 7.94
C MET A 208 -6.70 10.66 8.21
N LYS A 209 -7.11 10.78 9.48
CA LYS A 209 -8.47 11.14 9.87
C LYS A 209 -8.86 12.53 9.34
N HIS A 210 -8.00 13.53 9.52
CA HIS A 210 -8.24 14.88 8.99
C HIS A 210 -8.28 14.89 7.45
N GLU A 211 -7.39 14.15 6.79
CA GLU A 211 -7.42 14.00 5.34
C GLU A 211 -8.72 13.34 4.87
N LEU A 212 -9.19 12.30 5.56
CA LEU A 212 -10.43 11.62 5.21
C LEU A 212 -11.63 12.59 5.27
N LEU A 213 -11.72 13.38 6.34
CA LEU A 213 -12.77 14.42 6.47
C LEU A 213 -12.67 15.49 5.37
N TYR A 214 -11.45 15.84 4.95
CA TYR A 214 -11.23 16.82 3.88
C TYR A 214 -11.64 16.29 2.49
N TYR A 215 -11.23 15.08 2.13
CA TYR A 215 -11.51 14.49 0.80
C TYR A 215 -12.90 13.85 0.70
N TYR A 216 -13.58 13.60 1.82
CA TYR A 216 -14.87 12.92 1.89
C TYR A 216 -15.81 13.66 2.84
N SER A 217 -16.26 14.85 2.44
CA SER A 217 -17.04 15.79 3.28
C SER A 217 -18.38 15.27 3.84
N LYS A 218 -18.85 14.10 3.40
CA LYS A 218 -20.04 13.43 3.95
C LYS A 218 -19.73 12.41 5.05
N ILE A 219 -18.47 12.05 5.24
CA ILE A 219 -18.03 11.26 6.38
C ILE A 219 -17.99 12.15 7.61
N SER A 220 -18.51 11.64 8.73
CA SER A 220 -18.51 12.32 10.02
C SER A 220 -17.43 11.75 10.96
N ASN A 221 -16.99 12.56 11.93
CA ASN A 221 -15.93 12.20 12.88
C ASN A 221 -16.22 10.88 13.63
N ARG A 222 -17.48 10.61 13.97
CA ARG A 222 -17.92 9.39 14.67
C ARG A 222 -17.73 8.09 13.86
N GLN A 223 -17.55 8.19 12.55
CA GLN A 223 -17.35 7.03 11.68
C GLN A 223 -15.86 6.67 11.56
N ILE A 224 -14.95 7.50 12.07
CA ILE A 224 -13.50 7.35 11.83
C ILE A 224 -12.79 6.92 13.11
N HIS A 225 -12.05 5.83 13.00
CA HIS A 225 -11.35 5.18 14.11
C HIS A 225 -9.84 5.16 13.83
N VAL A 226 -9.07 5.84 14.69
CA VAL A 226 -7.61 5.91 14.57
C VAL A 226 -6.98 4.71 15.26
N ILE A 227 -6.47 3.77 14.48
CA ILE A 227 -6.03 2.46 14.95
C ILE A 227 -4.54 2.18 14.79
N GLY A 228 -3.79 3.05 14.13
CA GLY A 228 -2.44 2.71 13.65
C GLY A 228 -2.52 1.91 12.34
N THR A 229 -1.43 1.25 11.97
CA THR A 229 -1.36 0.50 10.71
C THR A 229 -0.90 -0.94 10.90
N PRO A 230 -1.74 -1.94 10.55
CA PRO A 230 -1.35 -3.34 10.57
C PRO A 230 -0.25 -3.66 9.55
N GLN A 231 0.08 -2.73 8.64
CA GLN A 231 1.22 -2.89 7.71
C GLN A 231 2.55 -3.05 8.43
N PHE A 232 2.74 -2.41 9.58
CA PHE A 232 4.01 -2.35 10.31
C PHE A 232 4.02 -3.18 11.60
N GLU A 233 2.86 -3.70 12.04
CA GLU A 233 2.78 -4.58 13.21
C GLU A 233 3.73 -5.79 13.12
N PRO A 234 3.92 -6.47 11.97
CA PRO A 234 4.90 -7.56 11.86
C PRO A 234 6.34 -7.20 12.27
N TYR A 235 6.70 -5.91 12.27
CA TYR A 235 8.03 -5.44 12.64
C TYR A 235 8.31 -5.51 14.14
N VAL A 236 7.26 -5.63 14.96
CA VAL A 236 7.34 -5.74 16.42
C VAL A 236 6.87 -7.09 16.96
N MET A 237 6.41 -8.01 16.10
CA MET A 237 5.93 -9.34 16.52
C MET A 237 7.07 -10.36 16.66
N ASP A 238 7.17 -11.06 17.79
CA ASP A 238 8.25 -12.04 18.05
C ASP A 238 8.38 -13.14 17.00
N ILE A 239 7.29 -13.53 16.35
CA ILE A 239 7.29 -14.60 15.33
C ILE A 239 8.13 -14.29 14.07
N TYR A 240 8.51 -13.02 13.89
CA TYR A 240 9.36 -12.52 12.80
C TYR A 240 10.73 -12.08 13.29
N PHE A 241 11.02 -12.19 14.59
CA PHE A 241 12.28 -11.73 15.16
C PHE A 241 13.43 -12.60 14.65
N THR A 242 14.54 -11.94 14.35
CA THR A 242 15.81 -12.55 13.95
C THR A 242 16.93 -11.78 14.59
N ASP A 243 18.07 -12.42 14.85
CA ASP A 243 19.28 -11.77 15.34
C ASP A 243 20.17 -11.27 14.17
N LYS A 244 21.25 -10.56 14.51
CA LYS A 244 22.21 -10.07 13.50
C LYS A 244 22.94 -11.21 12.78
N ALA A 245 23.16 -12.35 13.44
CA ALA A 245 23.84 -13.50 12.85
C ALA A 245 23.00 -14.11 11.71
N TYR A 246 21.69 -14.23 11.92
CA TYR A 246 20.73 -14.59 10.89
C TYR A 246 20.83 -13.66 9.69
N PHE A 247 20.82 -12.34 9.90
CA PHE A 247 20.91 -11.36 8.81
C PHE A 247 22.19 -11.53 7.98
N VAL A 248 23.35 -11.62 8.64
CA VAL A 248 24.64 -11.81 7.97
C VAL A 248 24.64 -13.11 7.15
N GLN A 249 24.20 -14.22 7.72
CA GLN A 249 24.17 -15.52 7.03
C GLN A 249 23.15 -15.55 5.89
N ARG A 250 21.93 -15.03 6.13
CA ARG A 250 20.79 -15.11 5.20
C ARG A 250 21.07 -14.37 3.88
N PHE A 251 21.80 -13.26 3.96
CA PHE A 251 22.13 -12.40 2.83
C PHE A 251 23.60 -12.49 2.43
N ASN A 252 24.37 -13.46 2.94
CA ASN A 252 25.78 -13.69 2.62
C ASN A 252 26.64 -12.40 2.74
N LEU A 253 26.53 -11.74 3.89
CA LEU A 253 27.16 -10.45 4.15
C LEU A 253 28.46 -10.61 4.93
N ASP A 254 29.33 -9.61 4.84
CA ASP A 254 30.49 -9.47 5.70
C ASP A 254 30.06 -8.80 7.02
N ALA A 255 30.21 -9.51 8.14
CA ALA A 255 29.80 -9.04 9.47
C ALA A 255 30.57 -7.80 9.95
N THR A 256 31.74 -7.51 9.36
CA THR A 256 32.60 -6.37 9.72
C THR A 256 32.24 -5.08 9.00
N LYS A 257 31.43 -5.17 7.93
CA LYS A 257 31.06 -4.04 7.08
C LYS A 257 29.67 -3.51 7.43
N LYS A 258 29.48 -2.19 7.28
CA LYS A 258 28.13 -1.59 7.26
C LYS A 258 27.37 -2.05 6.01
N THR A 259 26.05 -2.05 6.07
CA THR A 259 25.20 -2.47 4.95
C THR A 259 24.39 -1.31 4.40
N ILE A 260 24.64 -0.97 3.13
CA ILE A 260 23.76 -0.11 2.32
C ILE A 260 22.66 -0.99 1.73
N TYR A 261 21.42 -0.54 1.85
CA TYR A 261 20.26 -1.27 1.37
C TYR A 261 19.43 -0.41 0.40
N TYR A 262 19.34 -0.84 -0.86
CA TYR A 262 18.49 -0.18 -1.86
C TYR A 262 17.13 -0.88 -1.97
N SER A 263 16.05 -0.12 -1.82
CA SER A 263 14.68 -0.61 -2.03
C SER A 263 14.13 -0.17 -3.37
N CYS A 264 13.93 -1.12 -4.28
CA CYS A 264 13.30 -0.85 -5.57
C CYS A 264 11.79 -0.67 -5.43
N GLY A 265 11.22 0.21 -6.25
CA GLY A 265 9.78 0.28 -6.48
C GLY A 265 9.40 -0.39 -7.80
N ASP A 266 8.11 -0.43 -8.13
CA ASP A 266 7.64 -0.97 -9.41
C ASP A 266 8.10 -0.11 -10.60
N VAL A 267 8.40 -0.74 -11.75
CA VAL A 267 8.85 -0.08 -12.99
C VAL A 267 7.98 1.11 -13.43
N SER A 268 6.68 1.11 -13.13
CA SER A 268 5.80 2.23 -13.50
C SER A 268 6.11 3.52 -12.76
N THR A 269 6.70 3.41 -11.56
CA THR A 269 7.03 4.53 -10.68
C THR A 269 8.53 4.76 -10.58
N SER A 270 9.34 3.69 -10.60
CA SER A 270 10.76 3.68 -10.23
C SER A 270 11.66 3.26 -11.39
N LYS A 271 11.42 3.86 -12.57
CA LYS A 271 12.14 3.54 -13.82
C LYS A 271 13.66 3.69 -13.72
N LEU A 272 14.12 4.61 -12.88
CA LEU A 272 15.53 4.92 -12.70
C LEU A 272 16.22 4.04 -11.65
N ASP A 273 15.55 3.08 -11.00
CA ASP A 273 16.20 2.15 -10.05
C ASP A 273 17.49 1.52 -10.61
N PRO A 274 17.51 0.99 -11.86
CA PRO A 274 18.76 0.43 -12.39
C PRO A 274 19.89 1.46 -12.46
N TYR A 275 19.58 2.72 -12.74
CA TYR A 275 20.58 3.79 -12.81
C TYR A 275 21.12 4.15 -11.42
N TYR A 276 20.24 4.24 -10.42
CA TYR A 276 20.65 4.49 -9.04
C TYR A 276 21.55 3.37 -8.50
N ILE A 277 21.16 2.12 -8.74
CA ILE A 277 21.94 0.94 -8.31
C ILE A 277 23.30 0.92 -9.01
N ASP A 278 23.35 1.20 -10.32
CA ASP A 278 24.62 1.30 -11.06
C ASP A 278 25.53 2.38 -10.47
N CYS A 279 25.02 3.58 -10.18
CA CYS A 279 25.80 4.64 -9.54
C CYS A 279 26.38 4.19 -8.19
N ILE A 280 25.54 3.61 -7.31
CA ILE A 280 25.99 3.15 -5.98
C ILE A 280 27.04 2.04 -6.11
N ALA A 281 26.82 1.07 -6.99
CA ALA A 281 27.76 -0.01 -7.22
C ALA A 281 29.11 0.51 -7.73
N ASN A 282 29.11 1.48 -8.65
CA ASN A 282 30.34 2.13 -9.09
C ASN A 282 31.02 2.93 -7.96
N PHE A 283 30.28 3.59 -7.07
CA PHE A 283 30.88 4.28 -5.92
C PHE A 283 31.59 3.29 -5.00
N ILE A 284 31.01 2.12 -4.77
CA ILE A 284 31.61 1.05 -3.95
C ILE A 284 32.86 0.51 -4.64
N GLN A 285 32.76 0.11 -5.91
CA GLN A 285 33.87 -0.48 -6.66
C GLN A 285 35.07 0.46 -6.82
N ASN A 286 34.82 1.77 -6.87
CA ASN A 286 35.86 2.81 -6.98
C ASN A 286 36.28 3.40 -5.62
N ASN A 287 35.93 2.76 -4.49
CA ASN A 287 36.28 3.20 -3.13
C ASN A 287 35.93 4.67 -2.83
N LYS A 288 34.76 5.13 -3.30
CA LYS A 288 34.25 6.50 -3.05
C LYS A 288 33.44 6.61 -1.77
N ILE A 289 33.03 5.49 -1.20
CA ILE A 289 32.34 5.40 0.09
C ILE A 289 33.39 5.51 1.20
N VAL A 290 33.07 6.19 2.30
CA VAL A 290 33.96 6.45 3.44
C VAL A 290 34.62 5.20 4.05
N GLU A 291 34.00 4.03 3.88
CA GLU A 291 34.51 2.73 4.32
C GLU A 291 33.98 1.61 3.41
N PRO A 292 34.59 0.42 3.42
CA PRO A 292 34.05 -0.76 2.73
C PRO A 292 32.66 -1.14 3.29
N VAL A 293 31.71 -1.41 2.39
CA VAL A 293 30.31 -1.72 2.74
C VAL A 293 29.82 -2.99 2.07
N ASN A 294 28.84 -3.64 2.68
CA ASN A 294 27.95 -4.56 1.98
C ASN A 294 26.92 -3.76 1.18
N PHE A 295 26.45 -4.31 0.05
CA PHE A 295 25.37 -3.72 -0.72
C PHE A 295 24.28 -4.74 -1.02
N VAL A 296 23.09 -4.48 -0.49
CA VAL A 296 21.91 -5.32 -0.69
C VAL A 296 20.88 -4.55 -1.52
N VAL A 297 20.34 -5.19 -2.56
CA VAL A 297 19.26 -4.64 -3.38
C VAL A 297 18.04 -5.54 -3.27
N ARG A 298 16.90 -4.99 -2.85
CA ARG A 298 15.62 -5.69 -2.84
C ARG A 298 14.70 -5.19 -3.95
N THR A 299 14.24 -6.11 -4.79
CA THR A 299 13.33 -5.80 -5.91
C THR A 299 11.92 -5.51 -5.42
N SER A 300 11.08 -4.91 -6.27
CA SER A 300 9.65 -4.76 -5.98
C SER A 300 8.97 -6.14 -5.88
N PRO A 301 8.04 -6.37 -4.93
CA PRO A 301 7.25 -7.60 -4.87
C PRO A 301 6.37 -7.84 -6.11
N ALA A 302 6.15 -6.82 -6.94
CA ALA A 302 5.39 -6.92 -8.18
C ALA A 302 6.21 -7.52 -9.33
N GLU A 303 7.54 -7.52 -9.22
CA GLU A 303 8.49 -7.87 -10.28
C GLU A 303 9.25 -9.16 -9.96
N ASP A 304 9.73 -9.87 -10.97
CA ASP A 304 10.50 -11.12 -10.84
C ASP A 304 12.03 -10.92 -10.85
N GLY A 305 12.49 -9.67 -10.91
CA GLY A 305 13.91 -9.31 -10.91
C GLY A 305 14.56 -9.24 -12.30
N SER A 306 13.88 -9.66 -13.36
CA SER A 306 14.39 -9.62 -14.75
C SER A 306 14.88 -8.23 -15.19
N ARG A 307 14.25 -7.17 -14.66
CA ARG A 307 14.66 -5.75 -14.86
C ARG A 307 16.12 -5.48 -14.49
N PHE A 308 16.76 -6.31 -13.67
CA PHE A 308 18.09 -6.08 -13.10
C PHE A 308 19.15 -7.08 -13.56
N GLU A 309 18.86 -7.99 -14.49
CA GLU A 309 19.82 -9.02 -14.95
C GLU A 309 21.15 -8.44 -15.43
N ALA A 310 21.12 -7.31 -16.13
CA ALA A 310 22.34 -6.64 -16.60
C ALA A 310 23.24 -6.20 -15.43
N LEU A 311 22.64 -5.72 -14.34
CA LEU A 311 23.38 -5.30 -13.14
C LEU A 311 23.87 -6.50 -12.34
N GLN A 312 23.07 -7.57 -12.24
CA GLN A 312 23.48 -8.82 -11.61
C GLN A 312 24.72 -9.42 -12.28
N LYS A 313 24.81 -9.34 -13.62
CA LYS A 313 25.99 -9.79 -14.38
C LYS A 313 27.17 -8.85 -14.24
N LYS A 314 26.92 -7.53 -14.13
CA LYS A 314 27.97 -6.50 -14.07
C LYS A 314 28.62 -6.41 -12.68
N PHE A 315 27.86 -6.63 -11.61
CA PHE A 315 28.32 -6.45 -10.23
C PHE A 315 27.94 -7.68 -9.37
N ASP A 316 28.87 -8.62 -9.27
CA ASP A 316 28.72 -9.89 -8.53
C ASP A 316 28.66 -9.71 -7.00
N PHE A 317 29.25 -8.63 -6.48
CA PHE A 317 29.24 -8.32 -5.04
C PHE A 317 27.86 -7.87 -4.52
N ILE A 318 26.92 -7.49 -5.39
CA ILE A 318 25.58 -7.07 -4.97
C ILE A 318 24.79 -8.28 -4.48
N GLN A 319 24.30 -8.22 -3.25
CA GLN A 319 23.41 -9.24 -2.70
C GLN A 319 21.96 -8.92 -3.07
N TRP A 320 21.36 -9.76 -3.91
CA TRP A 320 19.99 -9.55 -4.41
C TRP A 320 18.97 -10.25 -3.55
N ASN A 321 17.93 -9.52 -3.15
CA ASN A 321 16.79 -10.05 -2.43
C ASN A 321 15.51 -9.89 -3.27
N ILE A 322 15.04 -11.00 -3.84
CA ILE A 322 13.77 -11.03 -4.59
C ILE A 322 12.66 -11.42 -3.60
N PRO A 323 11.64 -10.55 -3.37
CA PRO A 323 10.56 -10.86 -2.45
C PRO A 323 9.81 -12.14 -2.82
N LYS A 324 9.50 -12.98 -1.82
CA LYS A 324 8.79 -14.24 -2.05
C LYS A 324 7.28 -14.02 -2.06
N TRP A 325 6.80 -13.47 -3.17
CA TRP A 325 5.39 -13.19 -3.44
C TRP A 325 4.90 -14.01 -4.64
N PRO A 326 4.73 -15.34 -4.49
CA PRO A 326 4.24 -16.19 -5.56
C PRO A 326 2.88 -15.70 -6.06
N LEU A 327 2.71 -15.75 -7.38
CA LEU A 327 1.42 -15.50 -8.02
C LEU A 327 0.52 -16.72 -7.83
N THR A 328 -0.63 -16.54 -7.17
CA THR A 328 -1.50 -17.66 -6.80
C THR A 328 -2.68 -17.83 -7.76
N ARG A 329 -2.96 -16.83 -8.61
CA ARG A 329 -4.04 -16.88 -9.61
C ARG A 329 -3.71 -15.99 -10.80
N THR A 330 -3.71 -16.54 -12.00
CA THR A 330 -3.40 -15.83 -13.25
C THR A 330 -4.62 -15.17 -13.90
N ASN A 331 -5.78 -15.81 -13.82
CA ASN A 331 -7.03 -15.38 -14.47
C ASN A 331 -7.79 -14.29 -13.68
N HIS A 332 -7.10 -13.34 -13.06
CA HIS A 332 -7.70 -12.24 -12.30
C HIS A 332 -7.56 -10.90 -13.03
N THR A 333 -8.53 -9.99 -12.89
CA THR A 333 -8.52 -8.68 -13.56
C THR A 333 -7.37 -7.77 -13.12
N GLU A 334 -6.84 -8.03 -11.93
CA GLU A 334 -5.65 -7.39 -11.38
C GLU A 334 -4.67 -8.47 -10.92
N THR A 335 -3.83 -8.98 -11.81
CA THR A 335 -2.93 -10.12 -11.54
C THR A 335 -1.99 -9.85 -10.35
N TRP A 336 -1.49 -8.61 -10.21
CA TRP A 336 -0.60 -8.23 -9.10
C TRP A 336 -1.24 -8.47 -7.72
N SER A 337 -2.56 -8.26 -7.59
CA SER A 337 -3.30 -8.45 -6.33
C SER A 337 -3.28 -9.89 -5.83
N GLN A 338 -2.98 -10.85 -6.71
CA GLN A 338 -2.93 -12.28 -6.43
C GLN A 338 -1.51 -12.76 -6.10
N ARG A 339 -0.57 -11.84 -5.90
CA ARG A 339 0.75 -12.16 -5.36
C ARG A 339 0.67 -12.12 -3.83
N VAL A 340 0.95 -13.23 -3.16
CA VAL A 340 0.77 -13.37 -1.70
C VAL A 340 2.13 -13.58 -1.03
N PRO A 341 2.53 -12.77 -0.03
CA PRO A 341 3.79 -12.95 0.66
C PRO A 341 3.82 -14.25 1.46
N ASP A 342 4.97 -14.92 1.46
CA ASP A 342 5.25 -15.95 2.44
C ASP A 342 5.69 -15.36 3.80
N LYS A 343 5.71 -16.21 4.83
CA LYS A 343 6.17 -15.80 6.17
C LYS A 343 7.65 -15.40 6.15
N GLN A 344 8.45 -16.09 5.34
CA GLN A 344 9.89 -15.89 5.25
C GLN A 344 10.26 -14.52 4.70
N ASP A 345 9.46 -13.99 3.77
CA ASP A 345 9.63 -12.67 3.17
C ASP A 345 9.47 -11.57 4.20
N VAL A 346 8.49 -11.72 5.11
CA VAL A 346 8.27 -10.78 6.22
C VAL A 346 9.43 -10.85 7.22
N THR A 347 9.92 -12.07 7.52
CA THR A 347 11.11 -12.27 8.36
C THR A 347 12.37 -11.64 7.73
N ASP A 348 12.61 -11.90 6.44
CA ASP A 348 13.73 -11.36 5.67
C ASP A 348 13.67 -9.82 5.63
N LEU A 349 12.48 -9.25 5.35
CA LEU A 349 12.26 -7.81 5.35
C LEU A 349 12.55 -7.19 6.72
N ARG A 350 12.02 -7.76 7.82
CA ARG A 350 12.29 -7.22 9.16
C ARG A 350 13.79 -7.25 9.49
N ALA A 351 14.50 -8.32 9.11
CA ALA A 351 15.95 -8.39 9.28
C ALA A 351 16.68 -7.26 8.53
N LEU A 352 16.29 -6.99 7.27
CA LEU A 352 16.84 -5.90 6.47
C LEU A 352 16.59 -4.53 7.12
N LEU A 353 15.39 -4.28 7.65
CA LEU A 353 15.05 -3.04 8.35
C LEU A 353 15.86 -2.86 9.65
N ALA A 354 15.99 -3.94 10.43
CA ALA A 354 16.65 -3.91 11.73
C ALA A 354 18.18 -3.74 11.61
N TYR A 355 18.81 -4.40 10.64
CA TYR A 355 20.25 -4.60 10.61
C TYR A 355 21.01 -3.91 9.48
N SER A 356 20.31 -3.33 8.48
CA SER A 356 21.00 -2.43 7.53
C SER A 356 21.30 -1.09 8.20
N ASP A 357 22.33 -0.39 7.71
CA ASP A 357 22.82 0.86 8.28
C ASP A 357 22.27 2.09 7.56
N LEU A 358 21.93 1.95 6.28
CA LEU A 358 21.41 3.03 5.44
C LEU A 358 20.43 2.48 4.41
N ASN A 359 19.28 3.13 4.26
CA ASN A 359 18.38 2.87 3.15
C ASN A 359 18.45 3.95 2.07
N ILE A 360 18.38 3.51 0.81
CA ILE A 360 18.21 4.36 -0.36
C ILE A 360 16.99 3.88 -1.13
N ASN A 361 16.07 4.77 -1.47
CA ASN A 361 14.86 4.42 -2.24
C ASN A 361 14.30 5.62 -3.02
N MET A 362 13.54 5.38 -4.08
CA MET A 362 12.83 6.45 -4.80
C MET A 362 11.44 6.66 -4.19
N CYS A 363 11.33 7.67 -3.33
CA CYS A 363 10.07 8.17 -2.73
C CYS A 363 9.07 7.09 -2.28
N SER A 364 9.54 6.06 -1.57
CA SER A 364 8.76 4.87 -1.21
C SER A 364 8.24 4.92 0.23
N THR A 365 7.25 4.07 0.55
CA THR A 365 6.89 3.78 1.95
C THR A 365 8.06 3.26 2.74
N MET A 366 9.04 2.62 2.07
CA MET A 366 10.28 2.11 2.69
C MET A 366 11.03 3.17 3.50
N SER A 367 10.85 4.46 3.17
CA SER A 367 11.31 5.56 4.03
C SER A 367 10.73 5.47 5.45
N LEU A 368 9.42 5.28 5.59
CA LEU A 368 8.77 5.06 6.90
C LEU A 368 9.22 3.74 7.54
N ASP A 369 9.32 2.66 6.75
CA ASP A 369 9.75 1.35 7.25
C ASP A 369 11.11 1.43 7.95
N PHE A 370 12.09 2.14 7.37
CA PHE A 370 13.42 2.34 7.97
C PHE A 370 13.42 3.34 9.13
N MET A 371 12.56 4.36 9.07
CA MET A 371 12.43 5.33 10.17
C MET A 371 11.89 4.68 11.46
N LEU A 372 11.05 3.65 11.35
CA LEU A 372 10.58 2.87 12.51
C LEU A 372 11.73 2.18 13.28
N PHE A 373 12.85 1.91 12.61
CA PHE A 373 14.07 1.36 13.21
C PHE A 373 15.14 2.45 13.45
N ASP A 374 14.76 3.73 13.34
CA ASP A 374 15.64 4.90 13.45
C ASP A 374 16.89 4.80 12.57
N LYS A 375 16.69 4.38 11.32
CA LYS A 375 17.74 4.26 10.30
C LYS A 375 17.75 5.46 9.35
N PRO A 376 18.95 5.91 8.92
CA PRO A 376 19.10 6.84 7.81
C PRO A 376 18.37 6.44 6.53
N VAL A 377 17.83 7.44 5.84
CA VAL A 377 17.12 7.28 4.57
C VAL A 377 17.55 8.39 3.60
N ILE A 378 17.93 7.97 2.38
CA ILE A 378 18.18 8.86 1.24
C ILE A 378 17.14 8.58 0.15
N ASN A 379 16.56 9.63 -0.41
CA ASN A 379 15.72 9.52 -1.59
C ASN A 379 16.43 10.04 -2.84
N ALA A 380 16.80 9.11 -3.72
CA ALA A 380 17.38 9.41 -5.01
C ALA A 380 16.27 9.75 -6.04
N VAL A 381 16.40 10.90 -6.69
CA VAL A 381 15.43 11.47 -7.65
C VAL A 381 16.17 12.29 -8.72
N PHE A 382 16.96 11.62 -9.56
CA PHE A 382 17.80 12.28 -10.55
C PHE A 382 17.01 12.86 -11.72
N GLY A 383 15.86 12.29 -12.06
CA GLY A 383 15.18 12.63 -13.29
C GLY A 383 14.25 13.84 -13.16
N ASN A 384 14.33 14.75 -14.12
CA ASN A 384 13.46 15.92 -14.23
C ASN A 384 13.22 16.29 -15.71
N VAL A 385 12.42 17.33 -15.96
CA VAL A 385 12.09 17.75 -17.33
C VAL A 385 13.30 18.34 -18.04
N GLN A 386 14.20 19.00 -17.31
CA GLN A 386 15.36 19.71 -17.84
C GLN A 386 16.45 18.75 -18.35
N ASN A 387 16.69 17.63 -17.65
CA ASN A 387 17.69 16.65 -18.06
C ASN A 387 17.14 15.53 -18.97
N GLY A 388 15.86 15.58 -19.35
CA GLY A 388 15.25 14.65 -20.29
C GLY A 388 15.05 13.22 -19.76
N MET A 389 15.41 12.94 -18.50
CA MET A 389 15.19 11.64 -17.87
C MET A 389 13.73 11.48 -17.44
N TYR A 390 13.38 10.27 -16.96
CA TYR A 390 12.08 10.06 -16.33
C TYR A 390 11.91 10.97 -15.11
N ASN A 391 11.00 11.95 -15.18
CA ASN A 391 10.77 12.90 -14.09
C ASN A 391 10.16 12.21 -12.86
N ASP A 392 11.02 11.74 -11.95
CA ASP A 392 10.67 11.20 -10.65
C ASP A 392 10.75 12.26 -9.54
N GLN A 393 11.45 13.39 -9.75
CA GLN A 393 11.36 14.55 -8.85
C GLN A 393 9.93 15.07 -8.66
N LYS A 394 9.02 14.81 -9.62
CA LYS A 394 7.59 15.14 -9.46
C LYS A 394 6.98 14.52 -8.19
N TYR A 395 7.46 13.36 -7.73
CA TYR A 395 6.90 12.65 -6.57
C TYR A 395 7.12 13.41 -5.26
N LEU A 396 8.16 14.24 -5.17
CA LEU A 396 8.40 15.14 -4.04
C LEU A 396 7.24 16.12 -3.77
N ASN A 397 6.40 16.38 -4.79
CA ASN A 397 5.27 17.29 -4.69
C ASN A 397 3.96 16.61 -4.28
N TYR A 398 3.91 15.28 -4.16
CA TYR A 398 2.70 14.59 -3.70
C TYR A 398 2.46 14.91 -2.23
N ASP A 399 1.24 15.24 -1.81
CA ASP A 399 1.00 15.81 -0.47
C ASP A 399 1.53 14.93 0.69
N HIS A 400 1.43 13.60 0.58
CA HIS A 400 1.99 12.68 1.57
C HIS A 400 3.52 12.73 1.62
N TYR A 401 4.18 12.82 0.46
CA TYR A 401 5.65 12.85 0.36
C TYR A 401 6.24 14.24 0.60
N LYS A 402 5.50 15.29 0.27
CA LYS A 402 5.87 16.67 0.58
C LYS A 402 6.13 16.84 2.07
N ARG A 403 5.33 16.21 2.94
CA ARG A 403 5.56 16.17 4.39
C ARG A 403 6.87 15.46 4.77
N VAL A 404 7.25 14.41 4.04
CA VAL A 404 8.55 13.73 4.23
C VAL A 404 9.69 14.71 3.93
N VAL A 405 9.62 15.40 2.79
CA VAL A 405 10.62 16.41 2.39
C VAL A 405 10.70 17.54 3.40
N GLU A 406 9.56 18.13 3.77
CA GLU A 406 9.46 19.27 4.69
C GLU A 406 9.88 18.92 6.13
N SER A 407 9.72 17.66 6.55
CA SER A 407 10.16 17.23 7.89
C SER A 407 11.68 17.21 8.06
N GLY A 408 12.44 17.15 6.96
CA GLY A 408 13.88 16.93 7.02
C GLY A 408 14.29 15.54 7.53
N ALA A 409 13.37 14.57 7.58
CA ALA A 409 13.64 13.22 8.06
C ALA A 409 14.51 12.39 7.09
N VAL A 410 14.64 12.83 5.84
CA VAL A 410 15.40 12.18 4.76
C VAL A 410 16.36 13.17 4.12
N VAL A 411 17.37 12.65 3.41
CA VAL A 411 18.15 13.44 2.44
C VAL A 411 17.57 13.21 1.05
N ILE A 412 17.37 14.27 0.28
CA ILE A 412 16.98 14.19 -1.13
C ILE A 412 18.22 14.37 -1.99
N ALA A 413 18.55 13.38 -2.81
CA ALA A 413 19.68 13.43 -3.74
C ALA A 413 19.17 13.50 -5.18
N LYS A 414 19.49 14.59 -5.88
CA LYS A 414 19.05 14.88 -7.25
C LYS A 414 20.14 14.66 -8.29
N THR A 415 21.38 14.38 -7.86
CA THR A 415 22.49 14.01 -8.75
C THR A 415 23.33 12.89 -8.15
N PRO A 416 24.17 12.20 -8.95
CA PRO A 416 25.14 11.24 -8.44
C PRO A 416 26.07 11.82 -7.36
N GLU A 417 26.49 13.08 -7.52
CA GLU A 417 27.36 13.79 -6.58
C GLU A 417 26.65 14.01 -5.23
N GLU A 418 25.42 14.52 -5.27
CA GLU A 418 24.60 14.67 -4.05
C GLU A 418 24.33 13.31 -3.39
N LEU A 419 24.19 12.22 -4.18
CA LEU A 419 23.97 10.88 -3.66
C LEU A 419 25.19 10.36 -2.90
N ILE A 420 26.40 10.47 -3.45
CA ILE A 420 27.61 10.00 -2.75
C ILE A 420 27.91 10.83 -1.50
N GLU A 421 27.72 12.15 -1.56
CA GLU A 421 27.84 13.03 -0.39
C GLU A 421 26.84 12.64 0.70
N ALA A 422 25.58 12.39 0.34
CA ALA A 422 24.54 11.95 1.26
C ALA A 422 24.88 10.59 1.90
N ILE A 423 25.35 9.61 1.11
CA ILE A 423 25.74 8.29 1.62
C ILE A 423 26.85 8.42 2.66
N ASN A 424 27.91 9.15 2.34
CA ASN A 424 29.04 9.34 3.24
C ASN A 424 28.65 10.10 4.51
N SER A 425 27.80 11.12 4.39
CA SER A 425 27.28 11.88 5.53
C SER A 425 26.44 11.01 6.48
N GLU A 426 25.48 10.26 5.94
CA GLU A 426 24.56 9.44 6.74
C GLU A 426 25.24 8.20 7.35
N LEU A 427 26.25 7.61 6.70
CA LEU A 427 27.04 6.52 7.29
C LEU A 427 27.93 6.99 8.45
N ASN A 428 28.45 8.22 8.39
CA ASN A 428 29.25 8.81 9.47
C ASN A 428 28.38 9.33 10.62
N ASN A 429 27.20 9.88 10.31
CA ASN A 429 26.32 10.54 11.28
C ASN A 429 24.91 9.95 11.29
N PRO A 430 24.72 8.64 11.54
CA PRO A 430 23.43 7.97 11.33
C PRO A 430 22.29 8.49 12.25
N LYS A 431 22.64 9.20 13.32
CA LYS A 431 21.69 9.76 14.30
C LYS A 431 21.33 11.23 14.05
N GLN A 432 21.93 11.89 13.05
CA GLN A 432 21.74 13.33 12.82
C GLN A 432 20.28 13.75 12.57
N ARG A 433 19.45 12.84 12.04
CA ARG A 433 18.03 13.06 11.74
C ARG A 433 17.06 12.28 12.64
N THR A 434 17.53 11.69 13.75
CA THR A 434 16.68 10.86 14.63
C THR A 434 15.43 11.60 15.11
N LYS A 435 15.57 12.89 15.47
CA LYS A 435 14.43 13.71 15.92
C LYS A 435 13.37 13.84 14.82
N GLN A 436 13.77 14.24 13.63
CA GLN A 436 12.88 14.45 12.48
C GLN A 436 12.20 13.15 12.04
N ARG A 437 12.93 12.03 12.07
CA ARG A 437 12.35 10.71 11.78
C ARG A 437 11.26 10.32 12.76
N LYS A 438 11.49 10.53 14.07
CA LYS A 438 10.48 10.27 15.11
C LYS A 438 9.25 11.17 14.95
N GLU A 439 9.46 12.47 14.76
CA GLU A 439 8.36 13.43 14.57
C GLU A 439 7.51 13.08 13.33
N LEU A 440 8.13 12.65 12.22
CA LEU A 440 7.42 12.21 11.04
C LEU A 440 6.66 10.89 11.27
N ILE A 441 7.24 9.94 11.99
CA ILE A 441 6.57 8.69 12.35
C ILE A 441 5.35 8.97 13.23
N ASP A 442 5.48 9.80 14.27
CA ASP A 442 4.37 10.16 15.16
C ASP A 442 3.22 10.85 14.40
N LEU A 443 3.58 11.70 13.42
CA LEU A 443 2.60 12.33 12.53
C LEU A 443 1.86 11.33 11.64
N GLN A 444 2.58 10.38 11.03
CA GLN A 444 2.02 9.45 10.04
C GLN A 444 1.34 8.24 10.69
N ILE A 445 1.82 7.82 11.85
CA ILE A 445 1.45 6.60 12.58
C ILE A 445 1.24 6.99 14.06
N SER A 446 0.13 7.66 14.35
CA SER A 446 -0.18 8.26 15.68
C SER A 446 -0.44 7.25 16.82
N LYS A 447 -0.22 5.96 16.57
CA LYS A 447 -0.45 4.87 17.53
C LYS A 447 0.76 3.94 17.50
N GLU A 448 1.08 3.39 18.67
CA GLU A 448 2.12 2.38 18.79
C GLU A 448 1.82 1.15 17.91
N LEU A 449 2.88 0.55 17.37
CA LEU A 449 2.77 -0.66 16.56
C LEU A 449 2.33 -1.87 17.41
N ASN A 450 2.83 -1.95 18.65
CA ASN A 450 2.46 -3.01 19.59
C ASN A 450 0.96 -2.95 19.91
N GLY A 451 0.29 -4.09 19.73
CA GLY A 451 -1.14 -4.21 19.99
C GLY A 451 -2.03 -3.52 18.93
N THR A 452 -1.53 -3.28 17.72
CA THR A 452 -2.34 -2.74 16.60
C THR A 452 -3.54 -3.65 16.34
N SER A 453 -3.32 -4.96 16.19
CA SER A 453 -4.37 -5.97 15.99
C SER A 453 -5.40 -5.96 17.12
N LYS A 454 -4.93 -5.91 18.38
CA LYS A 454 -5.80 -5.82 19.56
C LYS A 454 -6.66 -4.56 19.52
N ARG A 455 -6.09 -3.41 19.16
CA ARG A 455 -6.81 -2.13 19.05
C ARG A 455 -7.90 -2.19 17.98
N ILE A 456 -7.62 -2.83 16.84
CA ILE A 456 -8.62 -3.03 15.78
C ILE A 456 -9.79 -3.86 16.30
N VAL A 457 -9.51 -4.99 16.97
CA VAL A 457 -10.55 -5.88 17.51
C VAL A 457 -11.38 -5.20 18.60
N GLN A 458 -10.74 -4.44 19.50
CA GLN A 458 -11.45 -3.65 20.52
C GLN A 458 -12.37 -2.59 19.89
N THR A 459 -11.90 -1.92 18.84
CA THR A 459 -12.70 -0.95 18.09
C THR A 459 -13.91 -1.63 17.42
N LEU A 460 -13.70 -2.80 16.80
CA LEU A 460 -14.79 -3.58 16.19
C LEU A 460 -15.84 -3.99 17.22
N ALA A 461 -15.42 -4.41 18.41
CA ALA A 461 -16.34 -4.77 19.49
C ALA A 461 -17.21 -3.58 19.93
N GLN A 462 -16.66 -2.36 19.98
CA GLN A 462 -17.39 -1.14 20.34
C GLN A 462 -18.44 -0.72 19.31
N LEU A 463 -18.28 -1.10 18.04
CA LEU A 463 -19.25 -0.77 16.97
C LEU A 463 -20.52 -1.62 17.00
N ASN A 464 -20.49 -2.68 17.80
CA ASN A 464 -21.59 -3.63 17.95
C ASN A 464 -22.26 -3.56 19.33
N ALA A 465 -21.66 -2.85 20.29
CA ALA A 465 -22.32 -2.42 21.52
C ALA A 465 -23.26 -1.25 21.23
#